data_AF-K9VT75-F1
#
_entry.id   AF-K9VT75-F1
#
_cell.length_a   1.000
_cell.length_b   1.000
_cell.length_c   1.000
_cell.angle_alpha   90.00
_cell.angle_beta   90.00
_cell.angle_gamma   90.00
#
_symmetry.space_group_name_H-M   'P 1'
#
loop_
_entity.id
_entity.type
_entity.pdbx_description
1 polymer ?
#
loop_
_entity_poly.entity_id
_entity_poly.type
_entity_poly.pdbx_seq_one_letter_code
_entity_poly.pdbx_strand_id
1 'polypeptide(L)'
;MANRKSAPTPMQKQFAETLEEQRFEMFLHVARELTGRAKQRQLQKGKALDWEAFNTWFNKQYEGYSADEMLEEILSNVYWLSSEQAVIDLHFRYIESAVKASHKKKATDDNEEIDDFVK
;
A
#
# COMPACT_ATOMS: atom_id res chain seq x y z
N MET A 1 25.50 -13.88 -34.67
CA MET A 1 24.85 -12.59 -34.99
C MET A 1 24.85 -11.75 -33.73
N ALA A 2 25.53 -10.60 -33.74
CA ALA A 2 25.57 -9.70 -32.58
C ALA A 2 24.27 -8.89 -32.54
N ASN A 3 23.38 -9.22 -31.61
CA ASN A 3 22.14 -8.49 -31.39
C ASN A 3 22.52 -7.13 -30.78
N ARG A 4 22.67 -6.08 -31.61
CA ARG A 4 22.87 -4.71 -31.14
C ARG A 4 21.57 -4.26 -30.46
N LYS A 5 21.50 -4.37 -29.13
CA LYS A 5 20.43 -3.74 -28.34
C LYS A 5 20.53 -2.23 -28.59
N SER A 6 19.60 -1.68 -29.34
CA SER A 6 19.49 -0.23 -29.56
C SER A 6 19.25 0.47 -28.22
N ALA A 7 19.92 1.59 -27.99
CA ALA A 7 19.70 2.39 -26.78
C ALA A 7 18.23 2.83 -26.70
N PRO A 8 17.60 2.80 -25.52
CA PRO A 8 16.20 3.14 -25.35
C PRO A 8 15.95 4.62 -25.65
N THR A 9 14.80 4.91 -26.28
CA THR A 9 14.37 6.28 -26.58
C THR A 9 14.02 7.04 -25.30
N PRO A 10 14.06 8.38 -25.30
CA PRO A 10 13.66 9.18 -24.14
C PRO A 10 12.27 8.84 -23.60
N MET A 11 11.32 8.57 -24.50
CA MET A 11 9.96 8.15 -24.13
C MET A 11 9.94 6.78 -23.43
N GLN A 12 10.74 5.82 -23.91
CA GLN A 12 10.89 4.51 -23.24
C GLN A 12 11.50 4.65 -21.84
N LYS A 13 12.41 5.61 -21.64
CA LYS A 13 12.97 5.90 -20.31
C LYS A 13 11.92 6.48 -19.36
N GLN A 14 11.14 7.46 -19.82
CA GLN A 14 10.04 8.03 -19.02
C GLN A 14 8.99 6.96 -18.65
N PHE A 15 8.65 6.06 -19.57
CA PHE A 15 7.76 4.95 -19.24
C PHE A 15 8.37 3.96 -18.23
N ALA A 16 9.67 3.68 -18.31
CA ALA A 16 10.34 2.84 -17.33
C ALA A 16 10.41 3.50 -15.95
N GLU A 17 10.70 4.80 -15.87
CA GLU A 17 10.71 5.59 -14.64
C GLU A 17 9.33 5.58 -13.97
N THR A 18 8.27 5.84 -14.75
CA THR A 18 6.89 5.80 -14.22
C THR A 18 6.44 4.42 -13.77
N LEU A 19 6.88 3.35 -14.43
CA LEU A 19 6.62 1.98 -13.96
C LEU A 19 7.35 1.68 -12.66
N GLU A 20 8.59 2.14 -12.52
CA GLU A 20 9.38 1.94 -11.31
C GLU A 20 8.81 2.72 -10.13
N GLU A 21 8.39 3.97 -10.34
CA GLU A 21 7.67 4.77 -9.36
C GLU A 21 6.37 4.09 -8.92
N GLN A 22 5.59 3.56 -9.88
CA GLN A 22 4.36 2.80 -9.57
C GLN A 22 4.65 1.54 -8.74
N ARG A 23 5.69 0.78 -9.10
CA ARG A 23 6.13 -0.39 -8.31
C ARG A 23 6.52 0.02 -6.90
N PHE A 24 7.33 1.07 -6.76
CA PHE A 24 7.75 1.59 -5.47
C PHE A 24 6.55 2.00 -4.60
N GLU A 25 5.63 2.80 -5.13
CA GLU A 25 4.43 3.23 -4.39
C GLU A 25 3.56 2.05 -3.94
N MET A 26 3.40 1.02 -4.79
CA MET A 26 2.69 -0.19 -4.39
C MET A 26 3.36 -0.92 -3.23
N PHE A 27 4.68 -1.11 -3.30
CA PHE A 27 5.43 -1.80 -2.26
C PHE A 27 5.47 -1.00 -0.96
N LEU A 28 5.71 0.31 -1.06
CA LEU A 28 5.69 1.23 0.07
C LEU A 28 4.32 1.19 0.78
N HIS A 29 3.22 1.17 0.01
CA HIS A 29 1.87 0.99 0.56
C HIS A 29 1.72 -0.32 1.34
N VAL A 30 2.17 -1.45 0.78
CA VAL A 30 2.09 -2.76 1.45
C VAL A 30 2.94 -2.78 2.72
N ALA A 31 4.17 -2.30 2.65
CA ALA A 31 5.07 -2.24 3.80
C ALA A 31 4.51 -1.37 4.93
N ARG A 32 3.89 -0.23 4.58
CA ARG A 32 3.22 0.66 5.53
C ARG A 32 2.04 -0.02 6.23
N GLU A 33 1.18 -0.69 5.47
CA GLU A 33 0.04 -1.43 6.03
C GLU A 33 0.49 -2.57 6.96
N LEU A 34 1.48 -3.35 6.55
CA LEU A 34 2.01 -4.45 7.35
C LEU A 34 2.61 -3.95 8.66
N THR A 35 3.46 -2.92 8.57
CA THR A 35 4.15 -2.34 9.72
C THR A 35 3.16 -1.66 10.67
N GLY A 36 2.22 -0.87 10.13
CA GLY A 36 1.19 -0.21 10.91
C GLY A 36 0.29 -1.20 11.66
N ARG A 37 -0.17 -2.26 10.97
CA ARG A 37 -0.96 -3.34 11.60
C ARG A 37 -0.16 -4.14 12.63
N ALA A 38 1.13 -4.34 12.42
CA ALA A 38 2.00 -4.97 13.40
C ALA A 38 2.15 -4.09 14.65
N LYS A 39 2.44 -2.79 14.49
CA LYS A 39 2.53 -1.84 15.61
C LYS A 39 1.21 -1.74 16.37
N GLN A 40 0.07 -1.63 15.67
CA GLN A 40 -1.25 -1.61 16.31
C GLN A 40 -1.53 -2.85 17.17
N ARG A 41 -1.06 -4.04 16.75
CA ARG A 41 -1.21 -5.28 17.54
C ARG A 41 -0.32 -5.33 18.79
N GLN A 42 0.78 -4.58 18.79
CA GLN A 42 1.69 -4.50 19.93
C GLN A 42 1.23 -3.47 20.98
N LEU A 43 0.29 -2.58 20.63
CA LEU A 43 -0.24 -1.60 21.56
C LEU A 43 -1.11 -2.26 22.64
N GLN A 44 -1.15 -1.64 23.82
CA GLN A 44 -2.03 -2.05 24.91
C GLN A 44 -3.50 -1.96 24.48
N LYS A 45 -4.33 -2.86 25.02
CA LYS A 45 -5.77 -2.89 24.73
C LYS A 45 -6.40 -1.53 25.02
N GLY A 46 -7.15 -0.99 24.05
CA GLY A 46 -7.78 0.33 24.14
C GLY A 46 -6.92 1.50 23.64
N LYS A 47 -5.69 1.26 23.20
CA LYS A 47 -4.86 2.25 22.51
C LYS A 47 -4.95 2.07 20.99
N ALA A 48 -5.00 3.18 20.28
CA ALA A 48 -4.95 3.23 18.82
C ALA A 48 -3.59 3.74 18.37
N LEU A 49 -3.12 3.24 17.23
CA LEU A 49 -1.95 3.77 16.56
C LEU A 49 -2.29 5.18 16.03
N ASP A 50 -1.43 6.14 16.36
CA ASP A 50 -1.43 7.43 15.67
C ASP A 50 -0.86 7.21 14.26
N TRP A 51 -1.77 7.09 13.29
CA TRP A 51 -1.43 6.83 11.90
C TRP A 51 -0.69 7.99 11.24
N GLU A 52 -0.95 9.23 11.64
CA GLU A 52 -0.31 10.40 11.04
C GLU A 52 1.16 10.49 11.46
N ALA A 53 1.43 10.35 12.77
CA ALA A 53 2.79 10.29 13.29
C ALA A 53 3.54 9.07 12.74
N PHE A 54 2.88 7.92 12.67
CA PHE A 54 3.47 6.71 12.09
C PHE A 54 3.83 6.89 10.61
N ASN A 55 2.94 7.44 9.79
CA ASN A 55 3.18 7.64 8.37
C ASN A 55 4.33 8.62 8.12
N THR A 56 4.42 9.68 8.92
CA THR A 56 5.52 10.64 8.85
C THR A 56 6.87 9.98 9.15
N TRP A 57 6.93 9.20 10.23
CA TRP A 57 8.13 8.41 10.56
C TRP A 57 8.45 7.40 9.46
N PHE A 58 7.45 6.65 8.99
CA PHE A 58 7.59 5.57 8.02
C PHE A 58 8.13 6.09 6.69
N ASN A 59 7.53 7.15 6.13
CA ASN A 59 7.98 7.75 4.88
C ASN A 59 9.42 8.27 4.98
N LYS A 60 9.83 8.79 6.14
CA LYS A 60 11.20 9.23 6.38
C LYS A 60 12.19 8.07 6.50
N GLN A 61 11.78 6.91 7.03
CA GLN A 61 12.66 5.74 7.13
C GLN A 61 13.02 5.17 5.76
N TYR A 62 12.05 5.15 4.84
CA TYR A 62 12.20 4.58 3.51
C TYR A 62 12.35 5.66 2.43
N GLU A 63 12.72 6.87 2.83
CA GLU A 63 12.99 7.98 1.91
C GLU A 63 14.20 7.63 1.04
N GLY A 64 14.04 7.69 -0.28
CA GLY A 64 15.11 7.40 -1.24
C GLY A 64 15.31 5.92 -1.55
N TYR A 65 14.48 5.02 -1.02
CA TYR A 65 14.47 3.62 -1.46
C TYR A 65 13.99 3.51 -2.91
N SER A 66 14.59 2.58 -3.65
CA SER A 66 14.08 2.06 -4.92
C SER A 66 12.96 1.03 -4.71
N ALA A 67 12.25 0.65 -5.78
CA ALA A 67 11.22 -0.37 -5.68
C ALA A 67 11.81 -1.72 -5.26
N ASP A 68 12.97 -2.10 -5.83
CA ASP A 68 13.63 -3.36 -5.51
C ASP A 68 14.13 -3.42 -4.05
N GLU A 69 14.66 -2.32 -3.51
CA GLU A 69 15.04 -2.24 -2.08
C GLU A 69 13.82 -2.36 -1.17
N MET A 70 12.71 -1.72 -1.53
CA MET A 70 11.47 -1.83 -0.76
C MET A 70 10.88 -3.24 -0.83
N LEU A 71 10.98 -3.90 -1.99
CA LEU A 71 10.57 -5.30 -2.16
C LEU A 71 11.42 -6.23 -1.31
N GLU A 72 12.75 -6.07 -1.33
CA GLU A 72 13.68 -6.87 -0.52
C GLU A 72 13.39 -6.70 0.98
N GLU A 73 13.15 -5.47 1.44
CA GLU A 73 12.77 -5.19 2.82
C GLU A 73 11.48 -5.94 3.23
N ILE A 74 10.47 -5.97 2.36
CA ILE A 74 9.22 -6.72 2.61
C ILE A 74 9.52 -8.22 2.71
N LEU A 75 10.20 -8.79 1.71
CA LEU A 75 10.43 -10.24 1.63
C LEU A 75 11.36 -10.72 2.75
N SER A 76 12.28 -9.88 3.21
CA SER A 76 13.19 -10.19 4.33
C SER A 76 12.47 -10.21 5.69
N ASN A 77 11.41 -9.42 5.85
CA ASN A 77 10.69 -9.28 7.12
C ASN A 77 9.38 -10.07 7.17
N VAL A 78 8.89 -10.56 6.03
CA VAL A 78 7.55 -11.17 5.90
C VAL A 78 7.65 -12.56 5.29
N TYR A 79 7.92 -13.56 6.14
CA TYR A 79 8.21 -14.95 5.73
C TYR A 79 7.15 -15.65 4.87
N TRP A 80 5.91 -15.18 4.90
CA TRP A 80 4.78 -15.78 4.15
C TRP A 80 4.57 -15.12 2.78
N LEU A 81 5.32 -14.07 2.46
CA LEU A 81 5.41 -13.50 1.11
C LEU A 81 6.66 -14.07 0.44
N SER A 82 6.50 -14.65 -0.75
CA SER A 82 7.58 -15.38 -1.43
C SER A 82 8.02 -14.75 -2.76
N SER A 83 7.34 -13.71 -3.23
CA SER A 83 7.61 -13.10 -4.53
C SER A 83 7.02 -11.70 -4.64
N GLU A 84 7.52 -10.93 -5.61
CA GLU A 84 6.94 -9.65 -6.01
C GLU A 84 5.44 -9.77 -6.30
N GLN A 85 5.02 -10.79 -7.06
CA GLN A 85 3.61 -11.00 -7.39
C GLN A 85 2.74 -11.16 -6.12
N ALA A 86 3.24 -11.86 -5.10
CA ALA A 86 2.50 -12.00 -3.84
C ALA A 86 2.33 -10.65 -3.10
N VAL A 87 3.32 -9.75 -3.21
CA VAL A 87 3.23 -8.38 -2.68
C VAL A 87 2.21 -7.56 -3.47
N ILE A 88 2.21 -7.66 -4.81
CA ILE A 88 1.26 -6.99 -5.70
C ILE A 88 -0.17 -7.46 -5.40
N ASP A 89 -0.40 -8.76 -5.27
CA ASP A 89 -1.72 -9.31 -4.97
C ASP A 89 -2.23 -8.81 -3.61
N LEU A 90 -1.33 -8.70 -2.63
CA LEU A 90 -1.64 -8.15 -1.31
C LEU A 90 -1.99 -6.66 -1.37
N HIS A 91 -1.28 -5.88 -2.19
CA HIS A 91 -1.59 -4.47 -2.42
C HIS A 91 -3.05 -4.29 -2.86
N PHE A 92 -3.47 -5.02 -3.90
CA PHE A 92 -4.85 -4.94 -4.40
C PHE A 92 -5.87 -5.43 -3.37
N ARG A 93 -5.56 -6.47 -2.61
CA ARG A 93 -6.42 -6.94 -1.51
C ARG A 93 -6.65 -5.86 -0.44
N TYR A 94 -5.63 -5.07 -0.12
CA TYR A 94 -5.78 -3.95 0.81
C TYR A 94 -6.67 -2.84 0.24
N ILE A 95 -6.48 -2.48 -1.03
CA ILE A 95 -7.35 -1.51 -1.72
C ILE A 95 -8.80 -1.99 -1.72
N GLU A 96 -9.06 -3.24 -2.12
CA GLU A 96 -10.41 -3.80 -2.11
C GLU A 96 -11.04 -3.75 -0.71
N SER A 97 -10.25 -4.05 0.32
CA SER A 97 -10.73 -4.02 1.71
C SER A 97 -11.10 -2.60 2.14
N ALA A 98 -10.32 -1.60 1.75
CA ALA A 98 -10.60 -0.20 2.00
C ALA A 98 -11.86 0.28 1.27
N VAL A 99 -12.01 -0.11 0.00
CA VAL A 99 -13.21 0.17 -0.81
C VAL A 99 -14.45 -0.49 -0.20
N LYS A 100 -14.38 -1.77 0.18
CA LYS A 100 -15.48 -2.46 0.86
C LYS A 100 -15.86 -1.80 2.18
N ALA A 101 -14.87 -1.34 2.96
CA ALA A 101 -15.11 -0.64 4.21
C ALA A 101 -15.79 0.74 4.00
N SER A 102 -15.41 1.47 2.95
CA SER A 102 -16.05 2.76 2.63
C SER A 102 -17.50 2.59 2.15
N HIS A 103 -17.79 1.56 1.35
CA HIS A 103 -19.16 1.24 0.94
C HIS A 103 -20.03 0.78 2.11
N LYS A 104 -19.49 0.02 3.06
CA LYS A 104 -20.23 -0.35 4.28
C LYS A 104 -20.63 0.85 5.12
N LYS A 105 -19.74 1.84 5.27
CA LYS A 105 -20.07 3.09 5.99
C LYS A 105 -21.24 3.84 5.34
N LYS A 106 -21.28 3.90 3.99
CA LYS A 106 -22.41 4.48 3.25
C LYS A 106 -23.71 3.71 3.46
N ALA A 107 -23.67 2.38 3.38
CA ALA A 107 -24.86 1.56 3.59
C ALA A 107 -25.42 1.61 5.03
N THR A 108 -24.62 2.01 6.01
CA THR A 108 -25.08 2.27 7.38
C THR A 108 -25.57 3.70 7.60
N ASP A 109 -25.11 4.68 6.82
CA ASP A 109 -25.64 6.06 6.81
C ASP A 109 -26.98 6.13 6.06
N ASP A 110 -27.13 5.38 4.97
CA ASP A 110 -28.33 5.33 4.14
C ASP A 110 -29.44 4.43 4.73
N ASN A 111 -29.24 3.88 5.94
CA ASN A 111 -30.19 3.06 6.69
C ASN A 111 -30.81 3.81 7.88
N GLU A 112 -30.67 5.13 7.94
CA GLU A 112 -31.71 5.94 8.59
C GLU A 112 -32.92 5.96 7.66
N GLU A 113 -33.83 5.00 7.86
CA GLU A 113 -35.23 5.15 7.49
C GLU A 113 -35.71 6.49 8.06
N ILE A 114 -35.68 7.53 7.22
CA ILE A 114 -36.58 8.67 7.40
C ILE A 114 -37.90 8.21 6.81
N ASP A 115 -38.64 7.45 7.61
CA ASP A 115 -40.08 7.42 7.48
C ASP A 115 -40.70 7.85 8.83
N ASP A 116 -41.77 8.61 8.69
CA ASP A 116 -42.66 9.16 9.73
C ASP A 116 -42.27 10.44 10.50
N PHE A 117 -42.68 11.58 9.94
CA PHE A 117 -43.77 12.38 10.51
C PHE A 117 -43.84 12.56 12.06
N VAL A 118 -42.81 13.05 12.76
CA VAL A 118 -42.96 13.58 14.13
C VAL A 118 -42.17 14.87 14.37
N LYS A 119 -42.91 15.98 14.17
CA LYS A 119 -42.71 17.42 14.46
C LYS A 119 -41.48 18.16 13.92
#